data_AF-A0A645IIW6-F1
#
_entry.id   AF-A0A645IIW6-F1
#
_cell.length_a   1.000
_cell.length_b   1.000
_cell.length_c   1.000
_cell.angle_alpha   90.00
_cell.angle_beta   90.00
_cell.angle_gamma   90.00
#
_symmetry.space_group_name_H-M   'P 1'
#
loop_
_entity.id
_entity.type
_entity.pdbx_description
1 polymer ?
#
loop_
_entity_poly.entity_id
_entity_poly.type
_entity_poly.pdbx_seq_one_letter_code
_entity_poly.pdbx_strand_id
1 'polypeptide(L)' 'MVEVHPYPERALSDGKQSLTPENYKRLWSEVRKLADLEGKRITGSI' A
#
# COMPACT_ATOMS: atom_id res chain seq x y z
N MET A 1 7.37 -4.76 -2.53
CA MET A 1 6.13 -5.57 -2.53
C MET A 1 5.37 -5.26 -1.25
N VAL A 2 4.06 -5.10 -1.31
CA VAL A 2 3.20 -4.76 -0.14
C VAL A 2 2.03 -5.73 -0.13
N GLU A 3 1.77 -6.36 1.00
CA GLU A 3 0.65 -7.27 1.18
C GLU A 3 -0.57 -6.52 1.71
N VAL A 4 -1.76 -6.88 1.20
CA VAL A 4 -3.01 -6.21 1.52
C VAL A 4 -4.06 -7.26 1.85
N HIS A 5 -4.72 -7.13 2.99
CA HIS A 5 -5.79 -8.02 3.42
C HIS A 5 -6.93 -7.21 4.04
N PRO A 6 -8.21 -7.47 3.69
CA PRO A 6 -9.36 -6.75 4.27
C PRO A 6 -9.48 -6.91 5.79
N TYR A 7 -9.05 -8.07 6.31
CA TYR A 7 -9.12 -8.46 7.72
C TYR A 7 -7.77 -9.03 8.19
N PRO A 8 -6.73 -8.20 8.38
CA PRO A 8 -5.37 -8.69 8.63
C PRO A 8 -5.28 -9.65 9.84
N GLU A 9 -6.14 -9.48 10.84
CA GLU A 9 -6.23 -10.35 12.02
C GLU A 9 -6.69 -11.78 11.72
N ARG A 10 -7.32 -12.01 10.56
CA ARG A 10 -7.80 -13.34 10.10
C ARG A 10 -6.92 -13.94 9.01
N ALA A 11 -5.84 -13.26 8.62
CA ALA A 11 -4.99 -13.76 7.56
C ALA A 11 -4.29 -15.06 7.99
N LEU A 12 -4.29 -16.05 7.10
CA LEU A 12 -3.65 -17.35 7.35
C LEU A 12 -2.12 -17.25 7.39
N SER A 13 -1.56 -16.22 6.76
CA SER A 13 -0.15 -15.84 6.80
C SER A 13 -0.03 -14.33 6.82
N ASP A 14 1.02 -13.81 7.47
CA ASP A 14 1.50 -12.42 7.34
C ASP A 14 0.48 -11.31 7.63
N GLY A 15 -0.57 -11.63 8.39
CA GLY A 15 -1.61 -10.68 8.80
C GLY A 15 -1.08 -9.46 9.56
N LYS A 16 -0.07 -9.65 10.43
CA LYS A 16 0.49 -8.53 11.22
C LYS A 16 1.18 -7.47 10.36
N GLN A 17 1.70 -7.84 9.18
CA GLN A 17 2.40 -6.95 8.26
C GLN A 17 1.55 -6.51 7.06
N SER A 18 0.42 -7.18 6.83
CA SER A 18 -0.54 -6.82 5.81
C SER A 18 -1.26 -5.51 6.12
N LEU A 19 -1.36 -4.61 5.13
CA LEU A 19 -2.17 -3.41 5.23
C LEU A 19 -3.65 -3.72 4.98
N THR A 20 -4.53 -2.89 5.53
CA THR A 20 -5.92 -2.84 5.06
C THR A 20 -5.97 -2.16 3.68
N PRO A 21 -7.03 -2.41 2.88
CA PRO A 21 -7.21 -1.72 1.60
C PRO A 21 -7.22 -0.18 1.74
N GLU A 22 -7.79 0.34 2.83
CA GLU A 22 -7.81 1.77 3.14
C GLU A 22 -6.39 2.31 3.39
N ASN A 23 -5.59 1.60 4.17
CA ASN A 23 -4.20 2.00 4.44
C ASN A 23 -3.32 1.89 3.19
N TYR A 24 -3.58 0.89 2.33
CA TYR A 24 -2.88 0.77 1.05
C TYR A 24 -3.17 1.96 0.12
N LYS A 25 -4.44 2.43 0.06
CA LYS A 25 -4.80 3.62 -0.71
C LYS A 25 -4.07 4.88 -0.21
N ARG A 26 -3.96 5.04 1.10
CA ARG A 26 -3.23 6.14 1.73
C ARG A 26 -1.74 6.08 1.39
N LEU A 27 -1.12 4.90 1.58
CA LEU A 27 0.27 4.66 1.22
C LEU A 27 0.55 5.04 -0.24
N TRP A 28 -0.30 4.59 -1.18
CA TRP A 28 -0.11 4.91 -2.60
C TRP A 28 -0.23 6.40 -2.89
N SER A 29 -1.14 7.11 -2.22
CA SER A 29 -1.24 8.56 -2.33
C SER A 29 0.03 9.27 -1.84
N GLU A 30 0.65 8.79 -0.77
CA GLU A 30 1.90 9.34 -0.22
C GLU A 30 3.08 9.06 -1.15
N VAL A 31 3.21 7.82 -1.62
CA VAL A 31 4.25 7.43 -2.59
C VAL A 31 4.15 8.25 -3.87
N ARG A 32 2.94 8.54 -4.35
CA ARG A 32 2.75 9.39 -5.55
C ARG A 32 3.24 10.81 -5.33
N LYS A 33 2.92 11.42 -4.19
CA LYS A 33 3.40 12.76 -3.84
C LYS A 33 4.94 12.79 -3.76
N LEU A 34 5.54 11.77 -3.14
CA LEU A 34 7.01 11.66 -3.07
C LEU A 34 7.64 11.49 -4.45
N ALA A 35 7.04 10.66 -5.31
CA ALA A 35 7.52 10.48 -6.66
C ALA A 35 7.46 11.78 -7.47
N ASP A 36 6.36 12.54 -7.36
CA ASP A 36 6.20 13.82 -8.04
C ASP A 36 7.25 14.84 -7.57
N LEU A 37 7.53 14.91 -6.26
CA LEU A 37 8.58 15.77 -5.70
C LEU A 37 9.98 15.41 -6.21
N GLU A 38 10.24 14.13 -6.41
CA GLU A 38 11.51 13.60 -6.90
C GLU A 38 11.62 13.59 -8.43
N GLY A 39 10.58 14.04 -9.16
CA GLY A 39 10.51 13.96 -10.62
C GLY A 39 10.48 12.53 -11.16
N LYS A 40 10.07 11.55 -10.34
CA LYS A 40 10.00 10.13 -10.68
C LYS A 40 8.61 9.76 -11.15
N ARG A 41 8.53 8.84 -12.12
CA ARG A 41 7.26 8.24 -12.55
C ARG A 41 7.04 6.92 -11.83
N ILE A 42 5.91 6.80 -11.14
CA ILE A 42 5.45 5.53 -10.59
C ILE A 42 4.42 4.90 -11.52
N THR A 43 4.47 3.57 -11.63
CA THR A 43 3.52 2.77 -12.42
C THR A 43 2.79 1.81 -11.47
N GLY A 44 1.53 1.51 -11.78
CA GLY A 44 0.67 0.67 -10.95
C GLY A 44 -0.70 1.31 -10.68
N SER A 45 -1.67 0.45 -10.38
CA SER A 45 -3.05 0.80 -10.07
C SER A 45 -3.35 0.50 -8.60
N ILE A 46 -4.29 1.24 -8.02
CA ILE A 46 -4.93 0.93 -6.72
C ILE A 46 -5.99 -0.15 -6.90
#